data_AF-A0A843DR33-F1
#
_entry.id   AF-A0A843DR33-F1
#
_cell.length_a   1.000
_cell.length_b   1.000
_cell.length_c   1.000
_cell.angle_alpha   90.00
_cell.angle_beta   90.00
_cell.angle_gamma   90.00
#
_symmetry.space_group_name_H-M   'P 1'
#
loop_
_entity.id
_entity.type
_entity.pdbx_description
1 polymer ?
#
loop_
_entity_poly.entity_id
_entity_poly.type
_entity_poly.pdbx_seq_one_letter_code
_entity_poly.pdbx_strand_id
1 'polypeptide(L)'
;AVSQYIAEKTGGKAVTVQEAAGLDLGSFDKIVVGTRVRAGKVPSDLSDFIAKNKAAIDAKDPSFFLCCMYNDDKGQRQLDKIASQLGFQKAVFFTKGKKIVKEAGNPVDSFISSF
;
A
#
# COMPACT_ATOMS: atom_id res chain seq x y z
N ALA A 1 -1.64 9.28 6.85
CA ALA A 1 -1.64 8.46 8.08
C ALA A 1 -0.76 7.24 7.88
N VAL A 2 -1.24 6.08 7.42
CA VAL A 2 -0.39 4.88 7.24
C VAL A 2 0.78 5.13 6.28
N SER A 3 0.53 5.70 5.09
CA SER A 3 1.60 6.01 4.12
C SER A 3 2.66 6.96 4.67
N GLN A 4 2.23 8.03 5.36
CA GLN A 4 3.13 8.99 6.00
C GLN A 4 3.97 8.34 7.11
N TYR A 5 3.33 7.53 7.96
CA TYR A 5 4.02 6.80 9.02
C TYR A 5 5.08 5.85 8.46
N ILE A 6 4.77 5.11 7.39
CA ILE A 6 5.74 4.26 6.71
C ILE A 6 6.91 5.09 6.20
N ALA A 7 6.65 6.20 5.50
CA ALA A 7 7.71 7.07 4.97
C ALA A 7 8.61 7.65 6.07
N GLU A 8 8.04 8.10 7.19
CA GLU A 8 8.81 8.61 8.34
C GLU A 8 9.71 7.53 8.96
N LYS A 9 9.21 6.29 9.07
CA LYS A 9 9.97 5.18 9.66
C LYS A 9 11.05 4.63 8.76
N THR A 10 10.87 4.70 7.45
CA THR A 10 11.85 4.19 6.48
C THR A 10 12.79 5.26 5.93
N GLY A 11 12.59 6.54 6.30
CA GLY A 11 13.29 7.66 5.66
C GLY A 11 12.87 7.87 4.19
N GLY A 12 11.72 7.31 3.79
CA GLY A 12 11.20 7.38 2.44
C GLY A 12 10.32 8.61 2.19
N LYS A 13 9.55 8.56 1.09
CA LYS A 13 8.63 9.63 0.68
C LYS A 13 7.22 9.08 0.46
N ALA A 14 6.23 9.68 1.13
CA ALA A 14 4.82 9.40 0.86
C ALA A 14 4.27 10.41 -0.15
N VAL A 15 3.74 9.91 -1.27
CA VAL A 15 3.11 10.71 -2.32
C VAL A 15 1.79 10.10 -2.78
N THR A 16 0.93 10.93 -3.36
CA THR A 16 -0.23 10.50 -4.14
C THR A 16 0.20 9.94 -5.50
N VAL A 17 -0.71 9.25 -6.18
CA VAL A 17 -0.49 8.73 -7.54
C VAL A 17 -0.18 9.86 -8.52
N GLN A 18 -0.85 11.00 -8.38
CA GLN A 18 -0.68 12.19 -9.20
C GLN A 18 0.75 12.75 -9.07
N GLU A 19 1.24 12.86 -7.84
CA GLU A 19 2.61 13.30 -7.55
C GLU A 19 3.66 12.27 -7.99
N ALA A 20 3.33 10.97 -7.92
CA ALA A 20 4.22 9.90 -8.34
C ALA A 20 4.42 9.84 -9.87
N ALA A 21 3.51 10.40 -10.67
CA ALA A 21 3.57 10.35 -12.13
C ALA A 21 4.83 10.99 -12.74
N GLY A 22 5.48 11.91 -12.02
CA GLY A 22 6.74 12.56 -12.43
C GLY A 22 7.99 11.99 -11.78
N LEU A 23 7.88 10.92 -10.99
CA LEU A 23 9.02 10.33 -10.29
C LEU A 23 9.66 9.21 -11.11
N ASP A 24 10.98 9.13 -11.07
CA ASP A 24 11.70 7.95 -11.52
C ASP A 24 11.57 6.84 -10.47
N LEU A 25 10.67 5.89 -10.72
CA LEU A 25 10.45 4.73 -9.86
C LEU A 25 11.70 3.85 -9.72
N GLY A 26 12.62 3.90 -10.70
CA GLY A 26 13.88 3.18 -10.68
C GLY A 26 14.84 3.66 -9.59
N SER A 27 14.71 4.92 -9.16
CA SER A 27 15.57 5.54 -8.15
C SER A 27 15.30 5.08 -6.71
N PHE A 28 14.21 4.36 -6.46
CA PHE A 28 13.86 3.87 -5.12
C PHE A 28 14.35 2.43 -4.92
N ASP A 29 14.82 2.12 -3.72
CA ASP A 29 15.16 0.75 -3.33
C ASP A 29 13.91 -0.12 -3.15
N LYS A 30 12.84 0.48 -2.62
CA LYS A 30 11.57 -0.17 -2.32
C LYS A 30 10.39 0.67 -2.77
N ILE A 31 9.36 0.00 -3.30
CA ILE A 31 8.07 0.60 -3.60
C ILE A 31 7.00 -0.03 -2.72
N VAL A 32 6.27 0.82 -1.98
CA VAL A 32 5.10 0.41 -1.19
C VAL A 32 3.87 1.09 -1.77
N VAL A 33 2.88 0.30 -2.17
CA VAL A 33 1.63 0.79 -2.75
C VAL A 33 0.52 0.67 -1.72
N GLY A 34 -0.18 1.76 -1.46
CA GLY A 34 -1.25 1.82 -0.48
C GLY A 34 -2.55 2.29 -1.09
N THR A 35 -3.68 1.71 -0.67
CA THR A 35 -4.99 2.24 -1.08
C THR A 35 -6.05 2.14 -0.02
N ARG A 36 -7.09 2.96 -0.17
CA ARG A 36 -8.34 2.81 0.56
C ARG A 36 -9.38 2.19 -0.37
N VAL A 37 -10.32 1.43 0.19
CA VAL A 37 -11.45 0.91 -0.60
C VAL A 37 -12.68 1.77 -0.40
N ARG A 38 -13.35 2.13 -1.50
CA ARG A 38 -14.67 2.76 -1.47
C ARG A 38 -15.63 1.93 -2.30
N ALA A 39 -16.77 1.55 -1.71
CA ALA A 39 -17.79 0.71 -2.36
C ALA A 39 -17.22 -0.58 -3.00
N GLY A 40 -16.25 -1.21 -2.33
CA GLY A 40 -15.63 -2.46 -2.79
C GLY A 40 -14.66 -2.31 -3.97
N LYS A 41 -14.35 -1.09 -4.41
CA LYS A 41 -13.45 -0.81 -5.52
C LYS A 41 -12.23 0.01 -5.08
N VAL A 42 -11.13 -0.25 -5.76
CA VAL A 42 -9.91 0.58 -5.73
C VAL A 42 -10.14 1.79 -6.63
N PRO A 43 -9.60 2.97 -6.28
CA PRO A 43 -9.55 4.12 -7.19
C PRO A 43 -8.91 3.77 -8.55
N SER A 44 -9.52 4.22 -9.64
CA SER A 44 -9.06 3.87 -11.00
C SER A 44 -7.71 4.47 -11.35
N ASP A 45 -7.43 5.68 -10.86
CA ASP A 45 -6.13 6.34 -11.00
C ASP A 45 -4.98 5.46 -10.48
N LEU A 46 -5.20 4.79 -9.35
CA LEU A 46 -4.22 3.86 -8.80
C LEU A 46 -4.05 2.61 -9.68
N SER A 47 -5.15 1.99 -10.12
CA SER A 47 -5.05 0.80 -11.00
C SER A 47 -4.37 1.14 -12.32
N ASP A 48 -4.67 2.30 -12.89
CA ASP A 48 -4.09 2.76 -14.15
C ASP A 48 -2.59 3.06 -13.99
N PHE A 49 -2.22 3.69 -12.87
CA PHE A 49 -0.81 3.94 -12.54
C PHE A 49 -0.02 2.64 -12.37
N ILE A 50 -0.56 1.65 -11.66
CA ILE A 50 0.08 0.35 -11.47
C ILE A 50 0.24 -0.35 -12.83
N ALA A 51 -0.82 -0.38 -13.65
CA ALA A 51 -0.77 -1.01 -14.96
C ALA A 51 0.28 -0.36 -15.88
N LYS A 52 0.31 0.99 -15.92
CA LYS A 52 1.26 1.75 -16.74
C LYS A 52 2.72 1.53 -16.31
N ASN A 53 2.97 1.32 -15.02
CA ASN A 53 4.32 1.24 -14.46
C ASN A 53 4.67 -0.17 -13.95
N LYS A 54 3.92 -1.20 -14.34
CA LYS A 54 3.99 -2.54 -13.73
C LYS A 54 5.40 -3.11 -13.70
N ALA A 55 6.13 -3.03 -14.82
CA ALA A 55 7.50 -3.53 -14.91
C ALA A 55 8.46 -2.83 -13.92
N ALA A 56 8.38 -1.50 -13.82
CA ALA A 56 9.22 -0.72 -12.91
C ALA A 56 8.87 -0.98 -11.44
N ILE A 57 7.57 -1.16 -11.14
CA ILE A 57 7.08 -1.49 -9.81
C ILE A 57 7.50 -2.91 -9.40
N ASP A 58 7.32 -3.90 -10.27
CA ASP A 58 7.64 -5.31 -10.01
C ASP A 58 9.13 -5.54 -9.83
N ALA A 59 9.97 -4.80 -10.56
CA ALA A 59 11.43 -4.85 -10.40
C ALA A 59 11.91 -4.47 -8.99
N LYS A 60 11.04 -3.87 -8.16
CA LYS A 60 11.34 -3.43 -6.79
C LYS A 60 10.75 -4.34 -5.71
N ASP A 61 10.25 -5.53 -6.07
CA ASP A 61 9.61 -6.47 -5.14
C ASP A 61 8.57 -5.77 -4.24
N PRO A 62 7.51 -5.21 -4.85
CA PRO A 62 6.69 -4.21 -4.22
C PRO A 62 5.82 -4.81 -3.11
N SER A 63 5.59 -4.02 -2.06
CA SER A 63 4.67 -4.38 -0.98
C SER A 63 3.38 -3.57 -1.06
N PHE A 64 2.26 -4.19 -0.73
CA PHE A 64 0.93 -3.59 -0.83
C PHE A 64 0.27 -3.50 0.54
N PHE A 65 -0.41 -2.39 0.82
CA PHE A 65 -1.32 -2.31 1.95
C PHE A 65 -2.70 -1.77 1.60
N LEU A 66 -3.71 -2.34 2.25
CA LEU A 66 -5.11 -1.96 2.08
C LEU A 66 -5.67 -1.35 3.36
N CYS A 67 -6.13 -0.10 3.29
CA CYS A 67 -6.95 0.48 4.35
C CYS A 67 -8.43 0.16 4.10
N CYS A 68 -9.01 -0.69 4.93
CA CYS A 68 -10.42 -1.09 4.83
C CYS A 68 -11.19 -0.89 6.15
N MET A 69 -12.51 -1.08 6.08
CA MET A 69 -13.41 -0.99 7.25
C MET A 69 -13.70 -2.35 7.90
N TYR A 70 -13.33 -3.45 7.25
CA TYR A 70 -13.64 -4.80 7.71
C TYR A 70 -12.48 -5.38 8.50
N ASN A 71 -12.78 -6.06 9.59
CA ASN A 71 -11.81 -6.87 10.34
C ASN A 71 -11.87 -8.33 9.89
N ASP A 72 -10.92 -9.13 10.39
CA ASP A 72 -10.89 -10.59 10.31
C ASP A 72 -11.01 -11.10 8.85
N ASP A 73 -11.68 -12.23 8.65
CA ASP A 73 -11.86 -12.88 7.35
C ASP A 73 -12.44 -11.96 6.27
N LYS A 74 -13.27 -10.99 6.64
CA LYS A 74 -13.84 -10.04 5.67
C LYS A 74 -12.79 -9.06 5.17
N GLY A 75 -11.93 -8.58 6.06
CA GLY A 75 -10.77 -7.76 5.71
C GLY A 75 -9.79 -8.53 4.83
N GLN A 76 -9.47 -9.76 5.23
CA GLN A 76 -8.56 -10.63 4.50
C GLN A 76 -9.08 -10.98 3.09
N ARG A 77 -10.34 -11.39 2.95
CA ARG A 77 -10.94 -11.66 1.62
C ARG A 77 -10.94 -10.44 0.72
N GLN A 78 -11.12 -9.25 1.27
CA GLN A 78 -11.06 -8.00 0.50
C GLN A 78 -9.62 -7.69 0.05
N LEU A 79 -8.65 -7.93 0.93
CA LEU A 79 -7.23 -7.82 0.60
C LEU A 79 -6.86 -8.78 -0.51
N ASP A 80 -7.15 -10.08 -0.36
CA ASP A 80 -6.77 -11.12 -1.32
C ASP A 80 -7.32 -10.82 -2.71
N LYS A 81 -8.60 -10.43 -2.78
CA LYS A 81 -9.24 -10.05 -4.04
C LYS A 81 -8.53 -8.88 -4.71
N ILE A 82 -8.22 -7.82 -3.96
CA ILE A 82 -7.63 -6.60 -4.51
C ILE A 82 -6.15 -6.80 -4.86
N ALA A 83 -5.40 -7.47 -3.98
CA ALA A 83 -3.99 -7.78 -4.20
C ALA A 83 -3.82 -8.66 -5.44
N SER A 84 -4.65 -9.70 -5.58
CA SER A 84 -4.68 -10.55 -6.78
C SER A 84 -5.03 -9.75 -8.04
N GLN A 85 -6.05 -8.90 -7.99
CA GLN A 85 -6.44 -8.04 -9.12
C GLN A 85 -5.32 -7.10 -9.57
N LEU A 86 -4.53 -6.57 -8.62
CA LEU A 86 -3.44 -5.63 -8.90
C LEU A 86 -2.07 -6.32 -9.12
N GLY A 87 -2.00 -7.64 -8.90
CA GLY A 87 -0.79 -8.44 -9.09
C GLY A 87 0.26 -8.28 -7.98
N PHE A 88 -0.16 -8.04 -6.73
CA PHE A 88 0.72 -8.01 -5.56
C PHE A 88 0.69 -9.33 -4.80
N GLN A 89 1.88 -9.85 -4.46
CA GLN A 89 2.03 -11.05 -3.63
C GLN A 89 2.20 -10.73 -2.15
N LYS A 90 2.94 -9.64 -1.83
CA LYS A 90 3.16 -9.17 -0.47
C LYS A 90 2.10 -8.13 -0.13
N ALA A 91 1.10 -8.53 0.65
CA ALA A 91 -0.06 -7.69 0.92
C ALA A 91 -0.48 -7.78 2.40
N VAL A 92 -0.87 -6.63 2.97
CA VAL A 92 -1.46 -6.55 4.32
C VAL A 92 -2.68 -5.63 4.32
N PHE A 93 -3.61 -5.80 5.24
CA PHE A 93 -4.69 -4.83 5.45
C PHE A 93 -4.60 -4.19 6.83
N PHE A 94 -5.05 -2.95 6.89
CA PHE A 94 -5.16 -2.17 8.11
C PHE A 94 -6.56 -1.63 8.24
N THR A 95 -7.09 -1.63 9.45
CA THR A 95 -8.33 -0.94 9.78
C THR A 95 -8.04 0.29 10.62
N LYS A 96 -8.95 1.27 10.60
CA LYS A 96 -8.84 2.50 11.41
C LYS A 96 -7.46 3.20 11.27
N GLY A 97 -7.00 3.43 10.04
CA GLY A 97 -5.62 3.86 9.73
C GLY A 97 -5.06 5.09 10.47
N LYS A 98 -5.89 5.99 11.03
CA LYS A 98 -5.42 7.09 11.90
C LYS A 98 -5.15 6.67 13.36
N LYS A 99 -5.88 5.68 13.86
CA LYS A 99 -5.68 5.12 15.21
C LYS A 99 -4.53 4.13 15.20
N ILE A 100 -4.44 3.30 14.17
CA ILE A 100 -3.45 2.22 14.10
C ILE A 100 -2.01 2.74 14.24
N VAL A 101 -1.67 3.86 13.59
CA VAL A 101 -0.31 4.45 13.63
C VAL A 101 0.03 5.15 14.95
N LYS A 102 -0.94 5.30 15.86
CA LYS A 102 -0.75 5.96 17.17
C LYS A 102 -0.57 4.97 18.31
N GLU A 103 -0.81 3.69 18.06
CA GLU A 103 -0.72 2.63 19.06
C GLU A 103 0.73 2.10 19.10
N ALA A 104 1.24 1.83 20.31
CA ALA A 104 2.55 1.22 20.49
C ALA A 104 2.49 -0.26 20.06
N GLY A 105 3.48 -0.72 19.29
CA GLY A 105 3.48 -2.07 18.73
C GLY A 105 2.43 -2.26 17.63
N ASN A 106 2.10 -1.20 16.89
CA ASN A 106 1.10 -1.30 15.85
C ASN A 106 1.54 -2.21 14.69
N PRO A 107 0.59 -2.86 13.99
CA PRO A 107 0.92 -3.78 12.91
C PRO A 107 1.58 -3.14 11.68
N VAL A 108 1.66 -1.80 11.60
CA VAL A 108 2.39 -1.13 10.52
C VAL A 108 3.91 -1.30 10.71
N ASP A 109 4.41 -1.33 11.95
CA ASP A 109 5.84 -1.59 12.21
C ASP A 109 6.25 -3.01 11.79
N SER A 110 5.40 -4.01 12.05
CA SER A 110 5.63 -5.39 11.58
C SER A 110 5.61 -5.48 10.06
N PHE A 111 4.75 -4.72 9.40
CA PHE A 111 4.72 -4.64 7.94
C PHE A 111 5.99 -3.99 7.39
N ILE A 112 6.46 -2.89 8.00
CA ILE A 112 7.73 -2.23 7.61
C ILE A 112 8.90 -3.20 7.74
N SER A 113 8.95 -3.99 8.82
CA SER A 113 10.02 -4.95 9.07
C SER A 113 10.00 -6.16 8.12
N SER A 114 8.91 -6.34 7.35
CA SER A 114 8.73 -7.49 6.46
C SER A 114 9.29 -7.29 5.05
N PHE A 115 9.76 -6.08 4.72
CA PHE A 115 10.07 -5.70 3.35
C PHE A 115 11.39 -4.97 3.15
#